data_AF-A0A9P6EUM3-F1
#
_entry.id   AF-A0A9P6EUM3-F1
#
_cell.length_a   1.000
_cell.length_b   1.000
_cell.length_c   1.000
_cell.angle_alpha   90.00
_cell.angle_beta   90.00
_cell.angle_gamma   90.00
#
_symmetry.space_group_name_H-M   'P 1'
#
loop_
_entity.id
_entity.type
_entity.pdbx_description
1 polymer ?
#
loop_
_entity_poly.entity_id
_entity_poly.type
_entity_poly.pdbx_seq_one_letter_code
_entity_poly.pdbx_strand_id
1 'polypeptide(L)' 'VSRCQAKLQRALVDEDFTSAHKLAFDITGNELTPSSKYDFKFKDYAPWVFRHLREDFHIDASDYL' A
#
# COMPACT_ATOMS: atom_id res chain seq x y z
N VAL A 1 1.21 -1.16 1.78
CA VAL A 1 2.18 -2.20 2.22
C VAL A 1 1.53 -3.57 2.43
N SER A 2 0.74 -3.77 3.51
CA SER A 2 0.19 -5.09 3.89
C SER A 2 -0.58 -5.83 2.77
N ARG A 3 -1.39 -5.11 1.97
CA ARG A 3 -2.18 -5.71 0.88
C ARG A 3 -1.38 -6.34 -0.27
N CYS A 4 -0.18 -5.85 -0.56
CA CYS A 4 0.67 -6.45 -1.59
C CYS A 4 1.63 -7.48 -1.00
N GLN A 5 1.94 -7.38 0.29
CA GLN A 5 2.82 -8.32 0.98
C GLN A 5 2.16 -9.71 1.13
N ALA A 6 0.85 -9.78 1.33
CA ALA A 6 0.12 -11.03 1.46
C ALA A 6 -0.06 -11.81 0.15
N LYS A 7 0.31 -11.22 -0.99
CA LYS A 7 0.17 -11.84 -2.32
C LYS A 7 1.47 -12.53 -2.72
N LEU A 8 1.36 -13.62 -3.48
CA LEU A 8 2.50 -14.32 -4.06
C LEU A 8 3.36 -13.37 -4.91
N GLN A 9 4.67 -13.51 -4.76
CA GLN A 9 5.68 -12.88 -5.62
C GLN A 9 5.35 -13.14 -7.09
N ARG A 10 5.36 -12.07 -7.89
CA ARG A 10 5.24 -12.14 -9.35
C ARG A 10 6.08 -11.05 -9.98
N ALA A 11 6.54 -11.31 -11.21
CA ALA A 11 7.23 -10.30 -12.02
C ALA A 11 6.34 -9.07 -12.25
N LEU A 12 6.99 -7.91 -12.33
CA LEU A 12 6.36 -6.65 -12.70
C LEU A 12 5.92 -6.69 -14.16
N VAL A 13 4.74 -6.14 -14.43
CA VAL A 13 4.25 -5.84 -15.77
C VAL A 13 4.05 -4.34 -15.92
N ASP A 14 4.00 -3.82 -17.16
CA ASP A 14 3.87 -2.38 -17.43
C ASP A 14 2.66 -1.73 -16.73
N GLU A 15 1.56 -2.48 -16.55
CA GLU A 15 0.37 -2.02 -15.84
C GLU A 15 0.66 -1.66 -14.37
N ASP A 16 1.63 -2.31 -13.73
CA ASP A 16 1.97 -2.09 -12.32
C ASP A 16 2.50 -0.67 -12.07
N PHE A 17 3.13 -0.04 -13.06
CA PHE A 17 3.67 1.31 -12.96
C PHE A 17 2.60 2.41 -12.96
N THR A 18 1.42 2.11 -13.49
CA THR A 18 0.29 3.06 -13.53
C THR A 18 -0.80 2.74 -12.50
N SER A 19 -0.73 1.56 -11.89
CA SER A 19 -1.67 1.13 -10.85
C SER A 19 -1.67 2.10 -9.65
N ALA A 20 -2.86 2.46 -9.17
CA ALA A 20 -3.01 3.28 -7.99
C ALA A 20 -4.22 2.85 -7.17
N HIS A 21 -4.05 2.72 -5.86
CA HIS A 21 -5.12 2.37 -4.94
C HIS A 21 -5.47 3.57 -4.07
N LYS A 22 -6.74 3.94 -4.07
CA LYS A 22 -7.26 5.03 -3.24
C LYS A 22 -8.07 4.44 -2.08
N LEU A 23 -7.77 4.92 -0.90
CA LEU A 23 -8.46 4.61 0.33
C LEU A 23 -9.02 5.91 0.89
N ALA A 24 -10.30 5.91 1.22
CA ALA A 24 -10.92 6.98 1.96
C ALA A 24 -11.08 6.50 3.39
N PHE A 25 -10.59 7.29 4.34
CA PHE A 25 -10.80 7.07 5.76
C PHE A 25 -11.73 8.17 6.24
N ASP A 26 -12.95 7.78 6.59
CA ASP A 26 -13.95 8.67 7.17
C ASP A 26 -14.05 8.46 8.69
N ILE A 27 -14.42 9.52 9.40
CA ILE A 27 -14.62 9.47 10.87
C ILE A 27 -15.81 8.58 11.27
N THR A 28 -16.72 8.32 10.33
CA THR A 28 -18.01 7.67 10.57
C THR A 28 -17.96 6.14 10.41
N GLY A 29 -16.85 5.60 9.91
CA GLY A 29 -16.61 4.17 9.87
C GLY A 29 -16.94 3.54 8.53
N ASN A 30 -15.91 3.25 7.75
CA ASN A 30 -15.67 1.86 7.36
C ASN A 30 -14.16 1.54 7.20
N GLU A 31 -13.82 0.43 7.87
CA GLU A 31 -12.57 -0.35 7.82
C GLU A 31 -11.27 0.25 8.40
N LEU A 32 -11.24 0.17 9.74
CA LEU A 32 -10.11 -0.27 10.57
C LEU A 32 -8.97 0.75 10.80
N THR A 33 -9.28 1.85 11.50
CA THR A 33 -8.88 2.10 12.92
C THR A 33 -9.15 3.59 13.23
N PRO A 34 -10.27 3.98 13.88
CA PRO A 34 -10.64 5.39 14.03
C PRO A 34 -10.02 5.97 15.30
N SER A 35 -8.79 6.45 15.22
CA SER A 35 -8.28 7.45 16.19
C SER A 35 -7.93 8.79 15.53
N SER A 36 -7.97 8.85 14.20
CA SER A 36 -7.73 10.08 13.44
C SER A 36 -8.95 10.99 13.54
N LYS A 37 -8.76 12.20 14.08
CA LYS A 37 -9.80 13.23 14.21
C LYS A 37 -10.23 13.87 12.88
N TYR A 38 -9.71 13.39 11.75
CA TYR A 38 -9.83 14.03 10.44
C TYR A 38 -10.09 13.02 9.34
N ASP A 39 -10.92 13.43 8.37
CA ASP A 39 -11.09 12.71 7.11
C ASP A 39 -9.85 12.89 6.25
N PHE A 40 -9.27 11.79 5.78
CA PHE A 40 -8.19 11.85 4.82
C PHE A 40 -8.31 10.74 3.77
N LYS A 41 -7.72 11.01 2.61
CA LYS A 41 -7.66 10.06 1.50
C LYS A 41 -6.21 9.64 1.34
N PHE A 42 -5.95 8.35 1.43
CA PHE A 42 -4.64 7.78 1.14
C PHE A 42 -4.62 7.30 -0.31
N LYS A 43 -3.57 7.64 -1.06
CA LYS A 43 -3.38 7.13 -2.43
C LYS A 43 -2.01 6.46 -2.51
N ASP A 44 -2.05 5.16 -2.74
CA ASP A 44 -0.88 4.30 -2.91
C ASP A 44 -0.61 4.14 -4.41
N TYR A 45 0.54 4.61 -4.90
CA TYR A 45 0.90 4.54 -6.31
C TYR A 45 1.87 3.39 -6.55
N ALA A 46 1.68 2.67 -7.65
CA ALA A 46 2.53 1.57 -8.08
C ALA A 46 2.94 0.61 -6.94
N PRO A 47 1.98 0.09 -6.15
CA PRO A 47 2.29 -0.63 -4.91
C PRO A 47 3.12 -1.91 -5.13
N TRP A 48 3.05 -2.52 -6.31
CA TRP A 48 3.91 -3.66 -6.69
C TRP A 48 5.34 -3.23 -7.01
N VAL A 49 5.52 -2.08 -7.66
CA VAL A 49 6.84 -1.52 -7.99
C VAL A 49 7.58 -1.18 -6.69
N PHE A 50 6.91 -0.48 -5.76
CA PHE A 50 7.50 -0.16 -4.46
C PHE A 50 7.67 -1.38 -3.54
N ARG A 51 7.01 -2.52 -3.81
CA ARG A 51 7.34 -3.78 -3.13
C ARG A 51 8.68 -4.32 -3.61
N HIS A 52 8.87 -4.43 -4.93
CA HIS A 52 10.14 -4.89 -5.51
C HIS A 52 11.30 -3.98 -5.12
N LEU A 53 11.10 -2.66 -5.20
CA LEU A 53 12.11 -1.69 -4.81
C LEU A 53 12.55 -1.87 -3.35
N ARG A 54 11.61 -2.13 -2.42
CA ARG A 54 11.96 -2.41 -1.02
C ARG A 54 12.76 -3.69 -0.86
N GLU A 55 12.42 -4.75 -1.60
CA GLU A 55 13.16 -6.01 -1.58
C GLU A 55 14.58 -5.85 -2.16
N ASP A 56 14.72 -5.09 -3.25
CA ASP A 56 16.01 -4.77 -3.88
C ASP A 56 16.93 -3.97 -2.95
N PHE A 57 16.36 -3.10 -2.12
CA PHE A 57 17.08 -2.35 -1.08
C PHE A 57 17.15 -3.07 0.27
N HIS A 58 16.71 -4.32 0.35
CA HIS A 58 16.70 -5.14 1.57
C HIS A 58 15.96 -4.49 2.75
N ILE A 59 14.90 -3.75 2.47
CA ILE A 59 14.01 -3.14 3.47
C ILE A 59 12.90 -4.14 3.77
N ASP A 60 12.89 -4.69 4.99
CA ASP A 60 11.82 -5.58 5.42
C ASP A 60 10.49 -4.83 5.50
N ALA A 61 9.40 -5.51 5.13
CA ALA A 61 8.08 -4.91 5.14
C ALA A 61 7.56 -4.61 6.55
N SER A 62 8.03 -5.34 7.56
CA SER A 62 7.67 -5.16 8.97
C SER A 62 8.36 -3.93 9.55
N ASP A 63 9.63 -3.71 9.19
CA ASP A 63 10.39 -2.52 9.61
C ASP A 63 9.89 -1.23 8.95
N TYR A 64 9.29 -1.36 7.76
CA TYR A 64 8.74 -0.24 7.02
C TYR A 64 7.33 0.19 7.51
N LEU A 65 6.57 -0.70 8.16
CA LEU A 65 5.19 -0.47 8.58
C LEU A 65 5.11 0.27 9.93
#